data_AF-A0A3M8QW98-F1
#
_entry.id   AF-A0A3M8QW98-F1
#
_cell.length_a   1.000
_cell.length_b   1.000
_cell.length_c   1.000
_cell.angle_alpha   90.00
_cell.angle_beta   90.00
_cell.angle_gamma   90.00
#
_symmetry.space_group_name_H-M   'P 1'
#
loop_
_entity.id
_entity.type
_entity.pdbx_description
1 polymer ?
#
loop_
_entity_poly.entity_id
_entity_poly.type
_entity_poly.pdbx_seq_one_letter_code
_entity_poly.pdbx_strand_id
1 'polypeptide(L)'
;MASIIFYEKPGCRNNARQKDLLRAAGHTLEVRDLLSEAWSAETLRPFFGNRAVAEWFNRAAPRVKSGEVIPEALDAGQAVALMIADPLLIRRPLMESGGRRMAGFEPEGVKMWIPLSVAGYPEIGMTAPESCRRPSPCPFPDQQMGMSADQPPVPTPA
;
A
#
# COMPACT_ATOMS: atom_id res chain seq x y z
N MET A 1 -8.14 -11.51 -20.35
CA MET A 1 -6.71 -11.31 -20.01
C MET A 1 -6.33 -9.89 -20.40
N ALA A 2 -5.75 -9.11 -19.47
CA ALA A 2 -5.30 -7.74 -19.73
C ALA A 2 -3.82 -7.62 -19.35
N SER A 3 -3.05 -6.85 -20.11
CA SER A 3 -1.66 -6.53 -19.80
C SER A 3 -1.63 -5.27 -18.92
N ILE A 4 -1.01 -5.38 -17.76
CA ILE A 4 -0.90 -4.30 -16.77
C ILE A 4 0.58 -3.99 -16.57
N ILE A 5 0.98 -2.75 -16.82
CA ILE A 5 2.30 -2.25 -16.44
C ILE A 5 2.18 -1.74 -15.00
N PHE A 6 2.97 -2.32 -14.11
CA PHE A 6 2.95 -2.05 -12.68
C PHE A 6 4.28 -1.41 -12.27
N TYR A 7 4.24 -0.10 -12.07
CA TYR A 7 5.41 0.67 -11.63
C TYR A 7 5.49 0.63 -10.10
N GLU A 8 6.53 -0.03 -9.60
CA GLU A 8 6.82 -0.14 -8.18
C GLU A 8 8.22 0.33 -7.82
N LYS A 9 8.44 0.50 -6.51
CA LYS A 9 9.79 0.51 -5.97
C LYS A 9 10.13 -0.91 -5.52
N PRO A 10 11.27 -1.49 -5.94
CA PRO A 10 11.68 -2.82 -5.53
C PRO A 10 11.80 -2.91 -4.01
N GLY A 11 11.36 -4.06 -3.46
CA GLY A 11 11.44 -4.38 -2.04
C GLY A 11 10.20 -4.02 -1.21
N CYS A 12 9.08 -3.59 -1.82
CA CYS A 12 7.85 -3.32 -1.07
C CYS A 12 6.99 -4.59 -0.89
N ARG A 13 6.89 -5.10 0.35
CA ARG A 13 6.09 -6.30 0.69
C ARG A 13 4.59 -6.12 0.39
N ASN A 14 4.07 -4.90 0.43
CA ASN A 14 2.66 -4.61 0.11
C ASN A 14 2.36 -4.79 -1.38
N ASN A 15 3.31 -4.44 -2.25
CA ASN A 15 3.17 -4.59 -3.70
C ASN A 15 3.16 -6.07 -4.13
N ALA A 16 3.84 -6.94 -3.39
CA ALA A 16 3.80 -8.39 -3.66
C ALA A 16 2.36 -8.94 -3.59
N ARG A 17 1.59 -8.57 -2.57
CA ARG A 17 0.18 -8.99 -2.43
C ARG A 17 -0.71 -8.43 -3.55
N GLN A 18 -0.47 -7.19 -3.96
CA GLN A 18 -1.22 -6.53 -5.03
C GLN A 18 -0.98 -7.22 -6.39
N LYS A 19 0.28 -7.55 -6.68
CA LYS A 19 0.64 -8.32 -7.88
C LYS A 19 0.00 -9.70 -7.86
N ASP A 20 0.02 -10.38 -6.72
CA ASP A 20 -0.59 -11.70 -6.58
C ASP A 20 -2.09 -11.67 -6.89
N LEU A 21 -2.82 -10.68 -6.34
CA LEU A 21 -4.24 -10.47 -6.62
C LEU A 21 -4.51 -10.25 -8.12
N LEU A 22 -3.69 -9.43 -8.78
CA LEU A 22 -3.82 -9.17 -10.21
C LEU A 22 -3.49 -10.40 -11.07
N ARG A 23 -2.51 -11.23 -10.67
CA ARG A 23 -2.20 -12.51 -11.33
C ARG A 23 -3.32 -13.53 -11.11
N ALA A 24 -3.86 -13.61 -9.90
CA ALA A 24 -4.97 -14.49 -9.55
C ALA A 24 -6.24 -14.15 -10.35
N ALA A 25 -6.43 -12.88 -10.69
CA ALA A 25 -7.48 -12.42 -11.60
C ALA A 25 -7.22 -12.73 -13.09
N GLY A 26 -6.12 -13.40 -13.44
CA GLY A 26 -5.79 -13.78 -14.81
C GLY A 26 -5.21 -12.66 -15.67
N HIS A 27 -4.62 -11.63 -15.04
CA HIS A 27 -3.93 -10.54 -15.74
C HIS A 27 -2.41 -10.77 -15.82
N THR A 28 -1.80 -10.26 -16.88
CA THR A 28 -0.36 -10.28 -17.07
C THR A 28 0.22 -9.00 -16.48
N LEU A 29 1.21 -9.12 -15.60
CA LEU A 29 1.87 -7.96 -14.99
C LEU A 29 3.29 -7.80 -15.50
N GLU A 30 3.57 -6.62 -16.05
CA GLU A 30 4.91 -6.16 -16.33
C GLU A 30 5.38 -5.23 -15.20
N VAL A 31 6.30 -5.71 -14.38
CA VAL A 31 6.80 -4.93 -13.24
C VAL A 31 7.94 -4.03 -13.70
N ARG A 32 7.78 -2.72 -13.51
CA ARG A 32 8.78 -1.71 -13.84
C ARG A 32 9.20 -0.96 -12.59
N ASP A 33 10.46 -0.51 -12.56
CA ASP A 33 10.94 0.33 -11.47
C ASP A 33 10.52 1.78 -11.74
N LEU A 34 9.77 2.35 -10.80
CA LEU A 34 9.28 3.72 -10.91
C LEU A 34 10.42 4.74 -10.80
N LEU A 35 11.50 4.43 -10.07
CA LEU A 35 12.58 5.38 -9.81
C LEU A 35 13.57 5.50 -10.98
N SER A 36 13.67 4.45 -11.79
CA SER A 36 14.57 4.37 -12.95
C SER A 36 13.92 4.86 -14.24
N GLU A 37 12.60 5.09 -14.24
CA GLU A 37 11.87 5.55 -15.40
C GLU A 37 12.01 7.06 -15.61
N ALA A 38 12.23 7.46 -16.86
CA ALA A 38 12.31 8.87 -17.24
C ALA A 38 10.91 9.48 -17.35
N TRP A 39 10.35 9.91 -16.22
CA TRP A 39 9.03 10.55 -16.20
C TRP A 39 9.06 11.92 -16.90
N SER A 40 8.02 12.17 -17.69
CA SER A 40 7.74 13.47 -18.29
C SER A 40 6.35 13.93 -17.85
N ALA A 41 6.07 15.22 -17.97
CA ALA A 41 4.76 15.74 -17.56
C ALA A 41 3.62 15.06 -18.34
N GLU A 42 3.85 14.77 -19.62
CA GLU A 42 2.90 14.11 -20.52
C GLU A 42 2.65 12.64 -20.16
N THR A 43 3.66 11.95 -19.63
CA THR A 43 3.53 10.55 -19.23
C THR A 43 2.97 10.41 -17.83
N LEU A 44 3.38 11.27 -16.90
CA LEU A 44 3.02 11.17 -15.48
C LEU A 44 1.61 11.72 -15.16
N ARG A 45 1.27 12.89 -15.70
CA ARG A 45 -0.01 13.57 -15.45
C ARG A 45 -1.26 12.71 -15.71
N PRO A 46 -1.34 11.89 -16.78
CA PRO A 46 -2.50 11.06 -17.02
C PRO A 46 -2.68 9.91 -16.02
N PHE A 47 -1.67 9.56 -15.20
CA PHE A 47 -1.86 8.59 -14.10
C PHE A 47 -2.71 9.14 -12.97
N PHE A 48 -2.72 10.46 -12.78
CA PHE A 48 -3.45 11.09 -11.69
C PHE A 48 -4.91 11.39 -12.04
N GLY A 49 -5.26 11.46 -13.33
CA GLY A 49 -6.61 11.74 -13.79
C GLY A 49 -7.17 13.03 -13.18
N ASN A 50 -8.36 12.94 -12.58
CA ASN A 50 -9.03 14.07 -11.91
C ASN A 50 -8.73 14.17 -10.40
N ARG A 51 -7.73 13.44 -9.87
CA ARG A 51 -7.40 13.51 -8.45
C ARG A 51 -6.83 14.87 -8.08
N ALA A 52 -7.04 15.31 -6.85
CA ALA A 52 -6.43 16.53 -6.33
C ALA A 52 -4.90 16.36 -6.26
N VAL A 53 -4.16 17.45 -6.47
CA VAL A 53 -2.68 17.46 -6.47
C VAL A 53 -2.11 16.83 -5.19
N ALA A 54 -2.74 17.10 -4.05
CA ALA A 54 -2.35 16.53 -2.76
C ALA A 54 -2.39 14.99 -2.72
N GLU A 55 -3.24 14.36 -3.52
CA GLU A 55 -3.35 12.89 -3.61
C GLU A 55 -2.29 12.26 -4.51
N TRP A 56 -1.59 13.06 -5.33
CA TRP A 56 -0.55 12.56 -6.22
C TRP A 56 0.72 12.19 -5.46
N PHE A 57 0.90 12.76 -4.28
CA PHE A 57 2.08 12.58 -3.45
C PHE A 57 1.98 11.36 -2.55
N ASN A 58 3.11 10.68 -2.39
CA ASN A 58 3.31 9.72 -1.33
C ASN A 58 3.54 10.47 0.00
N ARG A 59 2.53 10.50 0.87
CA ARG A 59 2.64 11.10 2.22
C ARG A 59 3.72 10.48 3.10
N ALA A 60 4.17 9.26 2.79
CA ALA A 60 5.28 8.63 3.50
C ALA A 60 6.67 9.05 2.99
N ALA A 61 6.75 9.87 1.94
CA ALA A 61 8.02 10.36 1.42
C ALA A 61 8.72 11.26 2.45
N PRO A 62 10.05 11.14 2.59
CA PRO A 62 10.80 11.88 3.60
C PRO A 62 10.64 13.40 3.46
N ARG A 63 10.66 13.94 2.24
CA ARG A 63 10.50 15.38 1.99
C ARG A 63 9.12 15.92 2.36
N VAL A 64 8.08 15.10 2.17
CA VAL A 64 6.70 15.45 2.61
C VAL A 64 6.61 15.38 4.13
N LYS A 65 7.19 14.34 4.75
CA LYS A 65 7.24 14.21 6.22
C LYS A 65 8.01 15.33 6.90
N SER A 66 9.10 15.79 6.30
CA SER A 66 9.90 16.91 6.80
C SER A 66 9.24 18.27 6.57
N GLY A 67 8.13 18.33 5.81
CA GLY A 67 7.44 19.58 5.48
C GLY A 67 8.14 20.42 4.41
N GLU A 68 9.19 19.89 3.77
CA GLU A 68 9.90 20.57 2.67
C GLU A 68 9.03 20.65 1.41
N VAL A 69 8.16 19.65 1.22
CA VAL A 69 7.16 19.61 0.16
C VAL A 69 5.78 19.58 0.81
N ILE A 70 4.98 20.61 0.56
CA ILE A 70 3.60 20.72 1.05
C ILE A 70 2.65 20.47 -0.12
N PRO A 71 2.09 19.25 -0.28
CA PRO A 71 1.26 18.88 -1.43
C PRO A 71 0.03 19.77 -1.61
N GLU A 72 -0.50 20.30 -0.52
CA GLU A 72 -1.70 21.14 -0.47
C GLU A 72 -1.43 22.59 -0.94
N ALA A 73 -0.18 23.01 -0.93
CA ALA A 73 0.24 24.35 -1.35
C ALA A 73 0.78 24.38 -2.79
N LEU A 74 0.81 23.25 -3.48
CA LEU A 74 1.42 23.10 -4.81
C LEU A 74 0.39 23.04 -5.92
N ASP A 75 0.69 23.74 -7.01
CA ASP A 75 -0.05 23.62 -8.25
C ASP A 75 0.30 22.34 -9.01
N ALA A 76 -0.63 21.89 -9.87
CA ALA A 76 -0.45 20.71 -10.71
C ALA A 76 0.82 20.74 -11.56
N GLY A 77 1.24 21.92 -12.03
CA GLY A 77 2.50 22.07 -12.79
C GLY A 77 3.73 21.88 -11.91
N GLN A 78 3.76 22.54 -10.75
CA GLN A 78 4.86 22.45 -9.79
C GLN A 78 4.99 21.04 -9.21
N ALA A 79 3.87 20.41 -8.88
CA ALA A 79 3.86 19.05 -8.37
C ALA A 79 4.48 18.04 -9.34
N VAL A 80 4.13 18.14 -10.63
CA VAL A 80 4.71 17.27 -11.68
C VAL A 80 6.20 17.54 -11.83
N ALA A 81 6.62 18.80 -11.87
CA ALA A 81 8.05 19.14 -11.95
C ALA A 81 8.85 18.56 -10.77
N LEU A 82 8.30 18.66 -9.54
CA LEU A 82 8.91 18.08 -8.35
C LEU A 82 8.98 16.55 -8.40
N MET A 83 7.93 15.90 -8.91
CA MET A 83 7.90 14.44 -9.06
C MET A 83 8.87 13.92 -10.12
N ILE A 84 9.08 14.67 -11.20
CA ILE A 84 10.08 14.34 -12.22
C ILE A 84 11.49 14.47 -11.62
N ALA A 85 11.73 15.51 -10.83
CA ALA A 85 13.00 15.71 -10.15
C ALA A 85 13.26 14.70 -9.02
N ASP A 86 12.23 14.32 -8.26
CA ASP A 86 12.29 13.36 -7.17
C ASP A 86 11.14 12.33 -7.25
N PRO A 87 11.33 11.22 -8.01
CA PRO A 87 10.30 10.20 -8.21
C PRO A 87 9.81 9.52 -6.91
N LEU A 88 10.55 9.66 -5.81
CA LEU A 88 10.14 9.18 -4.49
C LEU A 88 8.87 9.87 -3.95
N LEU A 89 8.58 11.07 -4.45
CA LEU A 89 7.37 11.83 -4.12
C LEU A 89 6.11 11.24 -4.74
N ILE A 90 6.23 10.44 -5.80
CA ILE A 90 5.08 9.92 -6.55
C ILE A 90 4.33 8.88 -5.71
N ARG A 91 2.99 8.97 -5.70
CA ARG A 91 2.11 7.96 -5.10
C ARG A 91 2.28 6.61 -5.81
N ARG A 92 2.35 5.55 -5.01
CA ARG A 92 2.64 4.18 -5.49
C ARG A 92 1.53 3.21 -5.07
N PRO A 93 1.30 2.14 -5.85
CA PRO A 93 1.87 1.86 -7.18
C PRO A 93 1.26 2.73 -8.28
N LEU A 94 1.93 2.90 -9.43
CA LEU A 94 1.28 3.38 -10.66
C LEU A 94 0.95 2.19 -11.55
N MET A 95 -0.24 2.19 -12.15
CA MET A 95 -0.71 1.12 -13.00
C MET A 95 -1.19 1.67 -14.35
N GLU A 96 -0.80 1.02 -15.43
CA GLU A 96 -1.28 1.30 -16.79
C GLU A 96 -1.82 0.01 -17.42
N SER A 97 -2.97 0.08 -18.07
CA SER A 97 -3.53 -1.03 -18.85
C SER A 97 -4.37 -0.52 -20.01
N GLY A 98 -4.00 -0.89 -21.25
CA GLY A 98 -4.80 -0.60 -22.45
C GLY A 98 -5.13 0.89 -22.66
N GLY A 99 -4.21 1.79 -22.29
CA GLY A 99 -4.41 3.25 -22.37
C GLY A 99 -5.14 3.87 -21.16
N ARG A 100 -5.63 3.06 -20.22
CA ARG A 100 -6.09 3.54 -18.92
C ARG A 100 -4.93 3.60 -17.94
N ARG A 101 -4.92 4.60 -17.07
CA ARG A 101 -3.87 4.82 -16.06
C ARG A 101 -4.50 5.08 -14.70
N MET A 102 -3.86 4.61 -13.64
CA MET A 102 -4.30 4.77 -12.26
C MET A 102 -3.10 4.95 -11.34
N ALA A 103 -3.21 5.89 -10.40
CA ALA A 103 -2.28 6.07 -9.30
C ALA A 103 -2.85 5.51 -7.99
N GLY A 104 -2.08 4.65 -7.33
CA GLY A 104 -2.47 3.92 -6.12
C GLY A 104 -3.16 2.59 -6.42
N PHE A 105 -3.32 1.78 -5.37
CA PHE A 105 -4.04 0.50 -5.45
C PHE A 105 -5.20 0.53 -4.46
N GLU A 106 -6.41 0.58 -4.99
CA GLU A 106 -7.67 0.46 -4.23
C GLU A 106 -8.41 -0.75 -4.79
N PRO A 107 -8.64 -1.83 -4.01
CA PRO A 107 -9.17 -3.09 -4.55
C PRO A 107 -10.52 -2.92 -5.24
N GLU A 108 -11.41 -2.07 -4.72
CA GLU A 108 -12.69 -1.75 -5.38
C GLU A 108 -12.48 -0.92 -6.65
N GLY A 109 -11.57 0.05 -6.62
CA GLY A 109 -11.18 0.85 -7.77
C GLY A 109 -10.58 0.00 -8.90
N VAL A 110 -9.74 -0.98 -8.56
CA VAL A 110 -9.11 -1.90 -9.52
C VAL A 110 -10.14 -2.81 -10.19
N LYS A 111 -11.11 -3.33 -9.43
CA LYS A 111 -12.23 -4.13 -9.96
C LYS A 111 -13.07 -3.36 -10.98
N MET A 112 -13.26 -2.06 -10.78
CA MET A 112 -14.00 -1.18 -11.71
C MET A 112 -13.13 -0.69 -12.87
N TRP A 113 -11.82 -0.55 -12.65
CA TRP A 113 -10.86 -0.01 -13.61
C TRP A 113 -10.50 -0.99 -14.72
N ILE A 114 -10.37 -2.27 -14.39
CA ILE A 114 -10.22 -3.34 -15.38
C ILE A 114 -11.56 -4.05 -15.42
N PRO A 115 -12.39 -3.86 -16.47
CA PRO A 115 -13.59 -4.67 -16.60
C PRO A 115 -13.16 -6.12 -16.62
N LEU A 116 -13.57 -6.84 -15.60
CA LEU A 116 -13.35 -8.26 -15.38
C LEU A 116 -14.18 -9.07 -16.38
N SER A 117 -13.95 -8.82 -17.66
CA SER A 117 -14.46 -9.63 -18.75
C SER A 117 -13.53 -10.82 -18.88
N VAL A 118 -13.82 -11.88 -18.11
CA VAL A 118 -13.81 -13.29 -18.51
C VAL A 118 -14.26 -14.11 -17.29
N ALA A 119 -15.20 -15.02 -17.55
CA ALA A 119 -15.88 -15.90 -16.63
C ALA A 119 -14.97 -16.54 -15.57
N GLY A 120 -15.38 -16.49 -14.31
CA GLY A 120 -14.79 -17.29 -13.24
C GLY A 120 -14.14 -16.50 -12.11
N TYR A 121 -14.90 -15.62 -11.46
CA TYR A 121 -14.63 -15.33 -10.05
C TYR A 121 -15.30 -16.44 -9.24
N PRO A 122 -14.59 -17.31 -8.49
CA PRO A 122 -15.19 -17.78 -7.26
C PRO A 122 -15.43 -16.52 -6.43
N GLU A 123 -16.65 -16.35 -5.92
CA GLU A 123 -16.99 -15.24 -5.05
C GLU A 123 -15.97 -15.20 -3.90
N ILE A 124 -15.02 -14.25 -3.98
CA ILE A 124 -14.21 -13.89 -2.84
C ILE A 124 -15.16 -13.22 -1.87
N GLY A 125 -15.71 -14.04 -0.98
CA GLY A 125 -16.47 -13.62 0.19
C GLY A 125 -15.66 -12.58 0.95
N MET A 126 -15.94 -11.31 0.67
CA MET A 126 -15.57 -10.19 1.51
C MET A 126 -16.50 -10.27 2.72
N THR A 127 -16.12 -11.08 3.72
CA THR A 127 -16.56 -10.78 5.07
C THR A 127 -15.96 -9.43 5.47
N ALA A 128 -16.83 -8.62 6.07
CA ALA A 128 -16.61 -7.25 6.51
C ALA A 128 -15.27 -7.02 7.25
N PRO A 129 -14.77 -5.77 7.32
CA PRO A 129 -13.53 -5.45 8.00
C PRO A 129 -13.69 -5.69 9.51
N GLU A 130 -13.22 -6.84 9.99
CA GLU A 130 -12.93 -7.02 11.40
C GLU A 130 -11.77 -6.09 11.74
N SER A 131 -12.16 -4.95 12.31
CA SER A 131 -11.39 -4.05 13.14
C SER A 131 -10.08 -4.66 13.64
N CYS A 132 -8.99 -3.94 13.42
CA CYS A 132 -7.71 -4.11 14.09
C CYS A 132 -7.88 -4.46 15.58
N ARG A 133 -7.91 -5.75 15.94
CA ARG A 133 -7.50 -6.19 17.27
C ARG A 133 -5.99 -6.25 17.25
N ARG A 134 -5.37 -5.24 17.86
CA ARG A 134 -3.99 -5.31 18.31
C ARG A 134 -3.79 -6.63 19.08
N PRO A 135 -2.79 -7.47 18.75
CA PRO A 135 -2.16 -8.27 19.79
C PRO A 135 -1.28 -7.29 20.61
N SER A 136 -1.75 -6.98 21.81
CA SER A 136 -0.94 -6.36 22.86
C SER A 136 0.25 -7.26 23.24
N PRO A 137 1.28 -6.70 23.89
CA PRO A 137 2.69 -7.10 23.72
C PRO A 137 3.05 -8.46 24.31
N CYS A 138 4.09 -9.05 23.73
CA CYS A 138 4.85 -10.14 24.33
C CYS A 138 5.28 -9.81 25.76
N PRO A 139 5.02 -10.68 26.75
CA PRO A 139 5.83 -10.74 27.95
C PRO A 139 7.07 -11.61 27.68
N PHE A 140 8.23 -11.08 28.06
CA PHE A 140 9.53 -11.74 28.05
C PHE A 140 9.52 -13.08 28.82
N PRO A 141 10.41 -14.03 28.47
CA PRO A 141 10.63 -15.21 29.29
C PRO A 141 11.66 -14.88 30.39
N ASP A 142 11.31 -15.07 31.66
CA ASP A 142 12.30 -15.12 32.72
C ASP A 142 12.00 -16.29 33.67
N GLN A 143 12.82 -17.33 33.50
CA GLN A 143 13.45 -18.12 34.57
C GLN A 143 12.52 -18.77 35.61
N GLN A 144 12.24 -20.04 35.34
CA GLN A 144 12.00 -21.04 36.38
C GLN A 144 13.27 -21.20 37.24
N MET A 145 13.06 -21.38 38.55
CA MET A 145 13.87 -22.16 39.52
C MET A 145 14.43 -21.37 40.70
N GLY A 146 13.90 -21.64 41.90
CA GLY A 146 14.65 -21.49 43.15
C GLY A 146 13.87 -21.09 44.41
N MET A 147 13.72 -22.08 45.31
CA MET A 147 13.76 -21.97 46.78
C MET A 147 12.50 -21.46 47.50
N SER A 148 11.76 -22.29 48.24
CA SER A 148 11.99 -22.82 49.62
C SER A 148 11.54 -21.86 50.73
N ALA A 149 10.92 -22.44 51.77
CA ALA A 149 10.40 -21.87 53.03
C ALA A 149 9.04 -21.12 52.94
N ASP A 150 8.10 -21.14 53.90
CA ASP A 150 7.85 -21.90 55.14
C ASP A 150 6.48 -21.39 55.68
N GLN A 151 5.51 -22.30 55.89
CA GLN A 151 4.48 -22.30 56.97
C GLN A 151 3.39 -21.17 57.06
N PRO A 152 2.31 -21.29 57.88
CA PRO A 152 1.29 -22.34 58.12
C PRO A 152 -0.18 -21.91 57.76
N PRO A 153 -1.20 -22.78 57.89
CA PRO A 153 -2.60 -22.44 57.61
C PRO A 153 -3.30 -21.66 58.75
N VAL A 154 -4.11 -20.68 58.37
CA VAL A 154 -5.07 -19.94 59.22
C VAL A 154 -6.35 -20.76 59.46
N PRO A 155 -6.94 -20.73 60.68
CA PRO A 155 -8.13 -21.51 61.00
C PRO A 155 -9.45 -20.85 60.57
N THR A 156 -10.41 -21.68 60.16
CA THR A 156 -11.81 -21.35 59.89
C THR A 156 -12.55 -21.01 61.20
N PRO A 157 -13.47 -20.03 61.23
CA PRO A 157 -14.25 -19.70 62.42
C PRO A 157 -15.50 -20.60 62.56
N ALA A 158 -15.76 -21.06 63.78
CA ALA A 158 -17.07 -21.46 64.29
C ALA A 158 -17.14 -21.11 65.79
#